data_AF-A0A8J7GG39-F1
#
_entry.id   AF-A0A8J7GG39-F1
#
_cell.length_a   1.000
_cell.length_b   1.000
_cell.length_c   1.000
_cell.angle_alpha   90.00
_cell.angle_beta   90.00
_cell.angle_gamma   90.00
#
_symmetry.space_group_name_H-M   'P 1'
#
loop_
_entity.id
_entity.type
_entity.pdbx_description
1 polymer ?
#
loop_
_entity_poly.entity_id
_entity_poly.type
_entity_poly.pdbx_seq_one_letter_code
_entity_poly.pdbx_strand_id
1 'polypeptide(L)' 'MTDTQPDIESLRTRFQLIESKRESLIRLLEQPNLGTLRIDVNQALEEIDELIEEFKRTFPDG' A
#
# COMPACT_ATOMS: atom_id res chain seq x y z
N MET A 1 -11.41 -3.83 -29.52
CA MET A 1 -10.74 -4.17 -28.25
C MET A 1 -10.91 -2.95 -27.38
N THR A 2 -11.90 -2.94 -26.49
CA THR A 2 -12.01 -1.89 -25.48
C THR A 2 -10.93 -2.19 -24.44
N ASP A 3 -9.84 -1.42 -24.48
CA ASP A 3 -8.98 -1.21 -23.32
C ASP A 3 -9.89 -0.72 -22.18
N THR A 4 -10.28 -1.64 -21.30
CA THR A 4 -11.08 -1.30 -20.12
C THR A 4 -10.16 -0.56 -19.17
N GLN A 5 -10.08 0.76 -19.36
CA GLN A 5 -9.47 1.67 -18.40
C GLN A 5 -10.07 1.35 -17.02
N PRO A 6 -9.25 1.07 -16.00
CA PRO A 6 -9.78 0.66 -14.71
C PRO A 6 -10.68 1.78 -14.18
N ASP A 7 -11.90 1.42 -13.80
CA ASP A 7 -12.82 2.39 -13.23
C ASP A 7 -12.26 2.93 -11.90
N ILE A 8 -12.56 4.18 -11.59
CA ILE A 8 -12.01 4.88 -10.42
C ILE A 8 -12.38 4.14 -9.11
N GLU A 9 -13.54 3.51 -9.05
CA GLU A 9 -13.98 2.74 -7.87
C GLU A 9 -13.14 1.46 -7.69
N SER A 10 -12.78 0.79 -8.79
CA SER A 10 -11.88 -0.36 -8.79
C SER A 10 -10.46 0.03 -8.36
N LEU A 11 -9.98 1.21 -8.76
CA LEU A 11 -8.71 1.76 -8.26
C LEU A 11 -8.78 2.08 -6.76
N ARG A 12 -9.84 2.74 -6.29
CA ARG A 12 -10.07 3.00 -4.86
C ARG A 12 -10.14 1.71 -4.03
N THR A 13 -10.84 0.69 -4.52
CA THR A 13 -10.94 -0.61 -3.86
C THR A 13 -9.58 -1.31 -3.76
N ARG A 14 -8.79 -1.29 -4.83
CA ARG A 14 -7.42 -1.83 -4.81
C ARG A 14 -6.53 -1.04 -3.85
N PHE A 15 -6.74 0.26 -3.74
CA PHE A 15 -6.01 1.10 -2.83
C PHE A 15 -6.32 0.80 -1.35
N GLN A 16 -7.60 0.59 -1.01
CA GLN A 16 -7.99 0.11 0.32
C GLN A 16 -7.33 -1.24 0.67
N LEU A 17 -7.19 -2.13 -0.31
CA LEU A 17 -6.47 -3.39 -0.12
C LEU A 17 -4.97 -3.13 0.18
N ILE A 18 -4.35 -2.15 -0.47
CA ILE A 18 -2.96 -1.75 -0.20
C ILE A 18 -2.82 -1.21 1.23
N GLU A 19 -3.74 -0.36 1.69
CA GLU A 19 -3.77 0.13 3.07
C GLU A 19 -3.88 -1.02 4.09
N SER A 20 -4.73 -2.03 3.83
CA SER A 20 -4.83 -3.20 4.71
C SER A 20 -3.55 -4.06 4.75
N LYS A 21 -2.81 -4.13 3.64
CA LYS A 21 -1.52 -4.83 3.56
C LYS A 21 -0.43 -4.08 4.32
N ARG A 22 -0.47 -2.74 4.29
CA ARG A 22 0.38 -1.88 5.12
C ARG A 22 0.21 -2.20 6.61
N GLU A 23 -1.03 -2.26 7.09
CA GLU A 23 -1.31 -2.63 8.49
C GLU A 23 -0.75 -4.01 8.86
N SER A 24 -0.79 -4.96 7.93
CA SER A 24 -0.23 -6.29 8.13
C SER A 24 1.30 -6.25 8.30
N LEU A 25 2.00 -5.40 7.54
CA LEU A 25 3.45 -5.21 7.66
C LEU A 25 3.84 -4.50 8.97
N ILE A 26 3.03 -3.55 9.45
CA ILE A 26 3.23 -2.93 10.77
C ILE A 26 3.16 -3.97 11.88
N ARG A 27 2.12 -4.81 11.87
CA ARG A 27 2.00 -5.92 12.84
C ARG A 27 3.16 -6.91 12.74
N LEU A 28 3.69 -7.12 11.54
CA LEU A 28 4.87 -7.97 11.34
C LEU A 28 6.11 -7.35 11.99
N LEU A 29 6.32 -6.03 11.91
CA LEU A 29 7.45 -5.34 12.56
C LEU A 29 7.42 -5.40 14.10
N GLU A 30 6.24 -5.60 14.70
CA GLU A 30 6.10 -5.77 16.15
C GLU A 30 6.71 -7.10 16.65
N GLN A 31 6.94 -8.07 15.76
CA GLN A 31 7.53 -9.34 16.15
C GLN A 31 9.03 -9.18 16.46
N PRO A 32 9.49 -9.66 17.64
CA PRO A 32 10.85 -9.40 18.13
C PRO A 32 11.97 -10.15 17.38
N ASN A 33 11.64 -11.09 16.48
CA ASN A 33 12.59 -12.03 15.88
C ASN A 33 12.61 -12.02 14.35
N LEU A 34 12.37 -10.85 13.72
CA LEU A 34 12.39 -10.74 12.24
C LEU A 34 13.78 -10.91 11.62
N GLY A 35 14.85 -10.66 12.37
CA GLY A 35 16.21 -10.69 11.81
C GLY A 35 16.34 -9.73 10.61
N THR A 36 16.95 -10.22 9.53
CA THR A 36 17.19 -9.43 8.31
C THR A 36 15.91 -9.03 7.58
N LEU A 37 14.82 -9.79 7.72
CA LEU A 37 13.52 -9.48 7.12
C LEU A 37 12.97 -8.13 7.59
N ARG A 38 13.42 -7.65 8.76
CA ARG A 38 13.07 -6.31 9.26
C ARG A 38 13.45 -5.20 8.28
N ILE A 39 14.56 -5.34 7.57
CA ILE A 39 15.02 -4.33 6.60
C ILE A 39 14.05 -4.29 5.43
N ASP A 40 13.75 -5.46 4.85
CA ASP A 40 12.84 -5.58 3.72
C ASP A 40 11.42 -5.10 4.06
N VAL A 41 10.94 -5.38 5.28
CA VAL A 41 9.62 -4.94 5.75
C VAL A 41 9.56 -3.43 5.95
N ASN A 42 10.62 -2.80 6.46
CA ASN A 42 10.68 -1.33 6.53
C ASN A 42 10.69 -0.70 5.14
N GLN A 43 11.48 -1.24 4.21
CA GLN A 43 11.51 -0.74 2.83
C GLN A 43 10.15 -0.87 2.15
N ALA A 44 9.49 -2.03 2.29
CA ALA A 44 8.15 -2.23 1.74
C ALA A 44 7.11 -1.26 2.34
N LEU A 45 7.24 -0.91 3.62
CA LEU A 45 6.38 0.08 4.26
C LEU A 45 6.62 1.49 3.71
N GLU A 46 7.88 1.89 3.51
CA GLU A 46 8.23 3.17 2.89
C GLU A 46 7.66 3.28 1.47
N GLU A 47 7.85 2.25 0.63
CA GLU A 47 7.31 2.23 -0.73
C GLU A 47 5.77 2.29 -0.76
N ILE A 48 5.10 1.59 0.18
CA ILE A 48 3.63 1.65 0.30
C ILE A 48 3.17 3.03 0.79
N ASP A 49 3.89 3.64 1.73
CA ASP A 49 3.59 4.99 2.21
C ASP A 49 3.72 6.03 1.10
N GLU A 50 4.79 5.97 0.31
CA GLU A 50 4.98 6.83 -0.87
C GLU A 50 3.85 6.65 -1.90
N LEU A 51 3.49 5.39 -2.21
CA LEU A 51 2.38 5.09 -3.11
C LEU A 51 1.05 5.64 -2.57
N ILE A 52 0.85 5.55 -1.25
CA ILE A 52 -0.36 6.05 -0.61
C ILE A 52 -0.46 7.57 -0.72
N GLU A 53 0.64 8.27 -0.48
CA GLU A 53 0.72 9.71 -0.62
C GLU A 53 0.52 10.15 -2.08
N GLU A 54 1.13 9.48 -3.04
CA GLU A 54 0.95 9.77 -4.46
C GLU A 54 -0.52 9.64 -4.86
N PHE A 55 -1.18 8.54 -4.50
CA PHE A 55 -2.59 8.33 -4.79
C PHE A 55 -3.48 9.43 -4.19
N LYS A 56 -3.26 9.80 -2.93
CA LYS A 56 -4.02 10.89 -2.27
C LYS A 56 -3.84 12.23 -2.97
N ARG A 57 -2.65 12.48 -3.56
CA ARG A 57 -2.38 13.69 -4.36
C ARG A 57 -3.04 13.62 -5.74
N THR A 58 -3.09 12.44 -6.36
CA THR A 58 -3.76 12.23 -7.65
C THR A 58 -5.29 12.30 -7.53
N PHE A 59 -5.84 11.85 -6.40
CA PHE A 59 -7.27 11.79 -6.13
C PHE A 59 -7.63 12.51 -4.82
N PRO A 60 -7.54 13.86 -4.78
CA PRO A 60 -7.75 14.64 -3.56
C PRO A 60 -9.21 14.64 -3.08
N ASP A 61 -10.16 14.42 -3.99
CA ASP A 61 -11.61 14.44 -3.73
C ASP A 61 -12.16 13.03 -3.46
N GLY A 62 -11.61 12.34 -2.46
CA GLY A 62 -12.11 11.04 -1.99
C GLY A 62 -13.64 10.97 -1.93
#